data_AF-A0A7W1PG24-F1
#
_entry.id   AF-A0A7W1PG24-F1
#
_cell.length_a   1.000
_cell.length_b   1.000
_cell.length_c   1.000
_cell.angle_alpha   90.00
_cell.angle_beta   90.00
_cell.angle_gamma   90.00
#
_symmetry.space_group_name_H-M   'P 1'
#
loop_
_entity.id
_entity.type
_entity.pdbx_description
1 polymer ?
#
loop_
_entity_poly.entity_id
_entity_poly.type
_entity_poly.pdbx_seq_one_letter_code
_entity_poly.pdbx_strand_id
1 'polypeptide(L)'
;MPKLLVLIDGEDEGIAAVAESIHEGARSVRFAESDLMRLPGNPGPVRIARLRTLDEPDGLLSYDAIVIGARPGGEGGLARMLEGAGRLGMHGKLANKLGSVFPAAAPSAAGADNPLWPLLAPMARYGMILVPPGYAGPDGNPEDLPAAARRLGKRLIDIAAWITHARSHHHH
;
A
#
# COMPACT_ATOMS: atom_id res chain seq x y z
N MET A 1 12.44 -12.05 -5.30
CA MET A 1 12.05 -11.91 -3.89
C MET A 1 10.91 -10.90 -3.84
N PRO A 2 9.87 -11.09 -3.02
CA PRO A 2 8.74 -10.17 -2.98
C PRO A 2 9.17 -8.82 -2.38
N LYS A 3 8.79 -7.73 -3.04
CA LYS A 3 9.11 -6.37 -2.60
C LYS A 3 7.85 -5.52 -2.42
N LEU A 4 7.67 -4.96 -1.22
CA LEU A 4 6.57 -4.06 -0.87
C LEU A 4 7.02 -2.60 -0.83
N LEU A 5 6.21 -1.72 -1.40
CA LEU A 5 6.29 -0.29 -1.17
C LEU A 5 5.15 0.17 -0.25
N VAL A 6 5.50 0.78 0.88
CA VAL A 6 4.57 1.52 1.74
C VAL A 6 4.74 3.01 1.45
N LEU A 7 3.70 3.64 0.88
CA LEU A 7 3.68 5.06 0.55
C LEU A 7 2.77 5.84 1.50
N ILE A 8 3.27 6.95 2.02
CA ILE A 8 2.49 7.91 2.78
C ILE A 8 2.06 9.06 1.85
N ASP A 9 0.75 9.31 1.80
CA ASP A 9 0.14 10.47 1.17
C ASP A 9 -0.39 11.43 2.24
N GLY A 10 0.39 12.49 2.54
CA GLY A 10 0.02 13.58 3.44
C GLY A 10 0.87 13.69 4.71
N GLU A 11 0.34 14.46 5.66
CA GLU A 11 1.08 14.99 6.83
C GLU A 11 0.60 14.43 8.18
N ASP A 12 -0.28 13.44 8.19
CA ASP A 12 -0.90 12.96 9.42
C ASP A 12 0.06 12.06 10.22
N GLU A 13 0.41 12.42 11.46
CA GLU A 13 1.29 11.59 12.29
C GLU A 13 0.76 10.18 12.56
N GLY A 14 -0.55 10.00 12.63
CA GLY A 14 -1.19 8.69 12.81
C GLY A 14 -0.93 7.76 11.65
N ILE A 15 -0.82 8.31 10.44
CA ILE A 15 -0.50 7.54 9.23
C ILE A 15 0.91 6.95 9.27
N ALA A 16 1.85 7.64 9.91
CA ALA A 16 3.25 7.22 9.96
C ALA A 16 3.39 5.97 10.83
N ALA A 17 2.79 5.97 12.02
CA ALA A 17 2.82 4.82 12.94
C ALA A 17 2.17 3.57 12.32
N VAL A 18 1.10 3.78 11.58
CA VAL A 18 0.41 2.73 10.82
C VAL A 18 1.27 2.21 9.68
N ALA A 19 1.86 3.09 8.87
CA ALA A 19 2.73 2.73 7.77
C ALA A 19 3.99 1.97 8.26
N GLU A 20 4.55 2.38 9.40
CA GLU A 20 5.63 1.66 10.09
C GLU A 20 5.19 0.25 10.50
N SER A 21 3.96 0.08 11.00
CA SER A 21 3.40 -1.23 11.35
C SER A 21 3.23 -2.13 10.10
N ILE A 22 2.79 -1.57 8.97
CA ILE A 22 2.74 -2.30 7.69
C ILE A 22 4.16 -2.71 7.26
N HIS A 23 5.11 -1.79 7.33
CA HIS A 23 6.51 -2.03 6.98
C HIS A 23 7.13 -3.15 7.84
N GLU A 24 6.89 -3.12 9.15
CA GLU A 24 7.30 -4.16 10.10
C GLU A 24 6.69 -5.52 9.74
N GLY A 25 5.38 -5.55 9.49
CA GLY A 25 4.67 -6.77 9.11
C GLY A 25 5.23 -7.42 7.84
N ALA A 26 5.54 -6.62 6.83
CA ALA A 26 6.16 -7.10 5.59
C ALA A 26 7.54 -7.72 5.84
N ARG A 27 8.37 -7.08 6.67
CA ARG A 27 9.73 -7.53 7.00
C ARG A 27 9.78 -8.76 7.92
N SER A 28 8.66 -9.13 8.53
CA SER A 28 8.54 -10.38 9.28
C SER A 28 8.64 -11.62 8.38
N VAL A 29 8.41 -11.48 7.07
CA VAL A 29 8.51 -12.58 6.11
C VAL A 29 9.96 -12.73 5.64
N ARG A 30 10.45 -13.97 5.66
CA ARG A 30 11.82 -14.29 5.25
C ARG A 30 12.08 -13.86 3.80
N PHE A 31 13.21 -13.19 3.58
CA PHE A 31 13.66 -12.69 2.27
C PHE A 31 12.75 -11.63 1.62
N ALA A 32 11.81 -11.06 2.37
CA ALA A 32 11.01 -9.95 1.88
C ALA A 32 11.78 -8.64 1.96
N GLU A 33 11.60 -7.81 0.94
CA GLU A 33 12.03 -6.42 0.97
C GLU A 33 10.82 -5.50 1.18
N SER A 34 11.04 -4.42 1.92
CA SER A 34 10.02 -3.39 2.12
C SER A 34 10.69 -2.03 2.16
N ASP A 35 10.10 -1.06 1.47
CA ASP A 35 10.50 0.34 1.52
C ASP A 35 9.35 1.17 2.10
N LEU A 36 9.68 2.13 2.97
CA LEU A 36 8.74 3.12 3.51
C LEU A 36 9.13 4.49 2.96
N MET A 37 8.23 5.08 2.18
CA MET A 37 8.45 6.33 1.45
C MET A 37 7.27 7.27 1.61
N ARG A 38 7.49 8.54 1.24
CA ARG A 38 6.42 9.54 1.13
C ARG A 38 6.25 9.99 -0.32
N LEU A 39 5.06 10.47 -0.65
CA LEU A 39 4.84 11.21 -1.89
C LEU A 39 5.46 12.62 -1.83
N PRO A 40 5.74 13.24 -2.98
CA PRO A 40 6.10 14.65 -3.06
C PRO A 40 4.98 15.52 -2.51
N GLY A 41 5.34 16.65 -1.89
CA GLY A 41 4.41 17.52 -1.20
C GLY A 41 4.97 17.98 0.15
N ASN A 42 4.12 18.65 0.93
CA ASN A 42 4.49 19.11 2.25
C ASN A 42 4.83 17.87 3.11
N PRO A 43 6.07 17.79 3.65
CA PRO A 43 6.49 16.64 4.43
C PRO A 43 5.77 16.50 5.77
N GLY A 44 5.09 17.55 6.24
CA GLY A 44 4.40 17.56 7.53
C GLY A 44 5.34 17.25 8.70
N PRO A 45 4.97 16.35 9.62
CA PRO A 45 5.72 16.06 10.84
C PRO A 45 7.10 15.46 10.54
N VAL A 46 8.05 15.74 11.44
CA VAL A 46 9.48 15.40 11.27
C VAL A 46 9.72 13.92 10.94
N ARG A 47 8.91 13.02 11.49
CA ARG A 47 8.98 11.58 11.22
C ARG A 47 8.74 11.26 9.74
N ILE A 48 7.72 11.85 9.13
CA ILE A 48 7.42 11.69 7.70
C ILE A 48 8.47 12.43 6.86
N ALA A 49 8.89 13.62 7.29
CA ALA A 49 9.88 14.44 6.59
C ALA A 49 11.24 13.76 6.35
N ARG A 50 11.62 12.80 7.21
CA ARG A 50 12.87 12.03 7.09
C ARG A 50 12.79 10.86 6.11
N LEU A 51 11.59 10.50 5.65
CA LEU A 51 11.42 9.42 4.68
C LEU A 51 11.91 9.84 3.31
N ARG A 52 12.42 8.86 2.54
CA ARG A 52 12.73 9.07 1.13
C ARG A 52 11.45 9.43 0.38
N THR A 53 11.55 10.38 -0.55
CA THR A 53 10.46 10.73 -1.45
C THR A 53 10.47 9.83 -2.66
N LEU A 54 9.30 9.36 -3.08
CA LEU A 54 9.10 8.74 -4.39
C LEU A 54 8.69 9.82 -5.38
N ASP A 55 9.67 10.40 -6.07
CA ASP A 55 9.43 11.57 -6.94
C ASP A 55 8.72 11.21 -8.26
N GLU A 56 9.01 10.02 -8.80
CA GLU A 56 8.54 9.62 -10.14
C GLU A 56 7.71 8.33 -10.10
N PRO A 57 6.62 8.25 -10.91
CA PRO A 57 5.80 7.04 -11.02
C PRO A 57 6.57 5.78 -11.43
N ASP A 58 7.67 5.93 -12.18
CA ASP A 58 8.48 4.80 -12.65
C ASP A 58 9.08 3.99 -11.51
N GLY A 59 9.29 4.62 -10.34
CA GLY A 59 9.76 3.90 -9.15
C GLY A 59 8.77 2.82 -8.68
N LEU A 60 7.47 2.93 -8.99
CA LEU A 60 6.45 1.91 -8.69
C LEU A 60 6.75 0.56 -9.37
N LEU A 61 7.50 0.56 -10.47
CA LEU A 61 7.81 -0.65 -11.24
C LEU A 61 8.68 -1.64 -10.46
N SER A 62 9.48 -1.13 -9.52
CA SER A 62 10.41 -1.93 -8.71
C SER A 62 9.73 -2.79 -7.63
N TYR A 63 8.41 -2.66 -7.47
CA TYR A 63 7.68 -3.29 -6.37
C TYR A 63 6.61 -4.25 -6.86
N ASP A 64 6.43 -5.37 -6.17
CA ASP A 64 5.37 -6.34 -6.46
C ASP A 64 4.05 -5.93 -5.82
N ALA A 65 4.14 -5.23 -4.68
CA ALA A 65 3.00 -4.74 -3.92
C ALA A 65 3.19 -3.26 -3.57
N ILE A 66 2.09 -2.51 -3.63
CA ILE A 66 2.03 -1.09 -3.29
C ILE A 66 0.87 -0.91 -2.31
N VAL A 67 1.15 -0.32 -1.15
CA VAL A 67 0.14 0.08 -0.18
C VAL A 67 0.28 1.55 0.14
N ILE A 68 -0.83 2.28 0.02
CA ILE A 68 -0.84 3.70 0.32
C ILE A 68 -1.61 3.98 1.61
N GLY A 69 -0.92 4.61 2.56
CA GLY A 69 -1.54 5.29 3.67
C GLY A 69 -2.11 6.61 3.16
N ALA A 70 -3.42 6.81 3.27
CA ALA A 70 -4.07 8.09 2.94
C ALA A 70 -5.19 8.44 3.93
N ARG A 71 -5.45 9.74 4.08
CA ARG A 71 -6.64 10.24 4.78
C ARG A 71 -7.84 10.33 3.81
N PRO A 72 -9.05 9.94 4.23
CA PRO A 72 -10.28 10.28 3.52
C PRO A 72 -10.38 11.77 3.18
N GLY A 73 -10.57 12.11 1.90
CA GLY A 73 -10.58 13.51 1.45
C GLY A 73 -9.25 14.24 1.67
N GLY A 74 -8.14 13.51 1.64
CA GLY A 74 -6.77 14.03 1.70
C GLY A 74 -6.38 14.87 0.48
N GLU A 75 -5.12 15.32 0.45
CA GLU A 75 -4.62 16.38 -0.43
C GLU A 75 -4.44 16.00 -1.92
N GLY A 76 -4.85 14.78 -2.30
CA GLY A 76 -4.85 14.33 -3.69
C GLY A 76 -3.46 13.98 -4.24
N GLY A 77 -2.43 13.82 -3.39
CA GLY A 77 -1.11 13.37 -3.81
C GLY A 77 -1.16 12.00 -4.46
N LEU A 78 -1.93 11.07 -3.90
CA LEU A 78 -2.16 9.76 -4.49
C LEU A 78 -2.86 9.85 -5.85
N ALA A 79 -3.89 10.69 -5.97
CA ALA A 79 -4.60 10.88 -7.23
C ALA A 79 -3.63 11.37 -8.32
N ARG A 80 -2.79 12.36 -8.00
CA ARG A 80 -1.75 12.88 -8.91
C ARG A 80 -0.70 11.83 -9.28
N MET A 81 -0.22 11.05 -8.31
CA MET A 81 0.77 9.99 -8.57
C MET A 81 0.19 8.92 -9.50
N LEU A 82 -1.05 8.49 -9.25
CA LEU A 82 -1.71 7.49 -10.08
C LEU A 82 -2.11 8.03 -11.46
N GLU A 83 -2.50 9.30 -11.57
CA GLU A 83 -2.69 9.98 -12.86
C GLU A 83 -1.37 10.08 -13.64
N GLY A 84 -0.28 10.48 -12.97
CA GLY A 84 1.07 10.49 -13.54
C GLY A 84 1.54 9.10 -13.99
N ALA A 85 1.10 8.05 -13.29
CA ALA A 85 1.33 6.67 -13.67
C ALA A 85 0.46 6.20 -14.86
N GLY A 86 -0.36 7.08 -15.47
CA GLY A 86 -1.27 6.74 -16.57
C GLY A 86 -0.57 6.07 -17.75
N ARG A 87 0.62 6.53 -18.13
CA ARG A 87 1.44 5.87 -19.16
C ARG A 87 1.83 4.44 -18.78
N LEU A 88 2.25 4.23 -17.54
CA LEU A 88 2.58 2.89 -17.02
C LEU A 88 1.37 1.97 -17.04
N GLY A 89 0.21 2.49 -16.62
CA GLY A 89 -1.07 1.80 -16.64
C GLY A 89 -1.50 1.38 -18.05
N MET A 90 -1.49 2.32 -19.00
CA MET A 90 -1.85 2.08 -20.41
C MET A 90 -0.94 1.04 -21.09
N HIS A 91 0.33 0.97 -20.70
CA HIS A 91 1.27 -0.04 -21.19
C HIS A 91 1.24 -1.36 -20.39
N GLY A 92 0.27 -1.53 -19.49
CA GLY A 92 0.11 -2.74 -18.68
C GLY A 92 1.23 -2.99 -17.67
N LYS A 93 2.08 -2.00 -17.38
CA LYS A 93 3.24 -2.15 -16.50
C LYS A 93 2.87 -2.28 -15.02
N LEU A 94 1.67 -1.86 -14.65
CA LEU A 94 1.11 -2.01 -13.31
C LEU A 94 0.19 -3.23 -13.20
N ALA A 95 -0.12 -3.91 -14.30
CA ALA A 95 -1.01 -5.08 -14.28
C ALA A 95 -0.42 -6.19 -13.40
N ASN A 96 -1.29 -6.87 -12.65
CA ASN A 96 -0.98 -7.95 -11.72
C ASN A 96 -0.10 -7.59 -10.51
N LYS A 97 0.32 -6.32 -10.35
CA LYS A 97 0.89 -5.85 -9.08
C LYS A 97 -0.21 -5.80 -8.01
N LEU A 98 0.16 -5.98 -6.74
CA LEU A 98 -0.80 -5.89 -5.65
C LEU A 98 -1.03 -4.42 -5.25
N GLY A 99 -2.28 -4.02 -5.09
CA GLY A 99 -2.68 -2.68 -4.68
C GLY A 99 -3.48 -2.71 -3.38
N SER A 100 -3.13 -1.86 -2.43
CA SER A 100 -3.88 -1.69 -1.18
C SER A 100 -3.87 -0.24 -0.73
N VAL A 101 -4.84 0.11 0.11
CA VAL A 101 -4.92 1.40 0.79
C VAL A 101 -5.21 1.18 2.27
N PHE A 102 -4.76 2.09 3.12
CA PHE A 102 -4.96 1.99 4.56
C PHE A 102 -5.18 3.38 5.20
N PRO A 103 -6.12 3.53 6.15
CA PRO A 103 -6.44 4.82 6.76
C PRO A 103 -5.49 5.22 7.90
N ALA A 104 -5.39 6.51 8.19
CA ALA A 104 -4.66 7.02 9.35
C ALA A 104 -5.30 6.67 10.70
N ALA A 105 -6.58 6.27 10.70
CA ALA A 105 -7.34 5.89 11.90
C ALA A 105 -8.26 4.70 11.62
N ALA A 106 -8.61 3.95 12.66
CA ALA A 106 -9.55 2.84 12.55
C ALA A 106 -10.92 3.35 12.03
N PRO A 107 -11.58 2.61 11.12
CA PRO A 107 -12.94 2.93 10.73
C PRO A 107 -13.84 3.00 11.97
N SER A 108 -14.57 4.10 12.13
CA SER A 108 -15.54 4.22 13.23
C SER A 108 -16.73 3.29 12.96
N ALA A 109 -16.81 2.18 13.70
CA ALA A 109 -17.89 1.19 13.70
C ALA A 109 -18.13 0.42 12.38
N ALA A 110 -18.50 -0.85 12.53
CA ALA A 110 -18.93 -1.72 11.44
C ALA A 110 -20.18 -1.16 10.76
N GLY A 111 -20.07 -0.76 9.48
CA GLY A 111 -21.21 -0.33 8.67
C GLY A 111 -21.01 0.98 7.88
N ALA A 112 -19.94 1.73 8.12
CA ALA A 112 -19.56 2.85 7.25
C ALA A 112 -18.76 2.34 6.03
N ASP A 113 -19.14 2.77 4.83
CA ASP A 113 -18.36 2.54 3.61
C ASP A 113 -16.90 2.93 3.86
N ASN A 114 -15.94 2.05 3.52
CA ASN A 114 -14.53 2.37 3.69
C ASN A 114 -14.23 3.63 2.84
N PRO A 115 -13.91 4.76 3.47
CA PRO A 115 -13.79 6.04 2.76
C PRO A 115 -12.60 6.08 1.80
N LEU A 116 -11.75 5.06 1.80
CA LEU A 116 -10.63 4.90 0.89
C LEU A 116 -10.98 4.06 -0.35
N TRP A 117 -12.19 3.52 -0.48
CA TRP A 117 -12.60 2.78 -1.67
C TRP A 117 -12.36 3.53 -2.99
N PRO A 118 -12.62 4.86 -3.08
CA PRO A 118 -12.31 5.62 -4.29
C PRO A 118 -10.82 5.60 -4.67
N LEU A 119 -9.92 5.40 -3.70
CA LEU A 119 -8.47 5.33 -3.94
C LEU A 119 -8.02 4.00 -4.56
N LEU A 120 -8.85 2.95 -4.45
CA LEU A 120 -8.61 1.66 -5.11
C LEU A 120 -9.07 1.66 -6.57
N ALA A 121 -10.02 2.51 -6.94
CA ALA A 121 -10.54 2.59 -8.32
C ALA A 121 -9.46 2.81 -9.39
N PRO A 122 -8.50 3.76 -9.25
CA PRO A 122 -7.40 3.89 -10.22
C PRO A 122 -6.47 2.67 -10.26
N MET A 123 -6.24 1.99 -9.14
CA MET A 123 -5.46 0.73 -9.13
C MET A 123 -6.17 -0.36 -9.92
N ALA A 124 -7.50 -0.48 -9.74
CA ALA A 124 -8.33 -1.42 -10.47
C ALA A 124 -8.29 -1.14 -11.99
N ARG A 125 -8.37 0.13 -12.38
CA ARG A 125 -8.27 0.56 -13.79
C ARG A 125 -6.97 0.11 -14.45
N TYR A 126 -5.87 0.04 -13.70
CA TYR A 126 -4.57 -0.41 -14.19
C TYR A 126 -4.37 -1.93 -14.13
N GLY A 127 -5.40 -2.70 -13.76
CA GLY A 127 -5.34 -4.16 -13.72
C GLY A 127 -4.53 -4.70 -12.54
N MET A 128 -4.41 -3.93 -11.45
CA MET A 128 -3.80 -4.39 -10.21
C MET A 128 -4.72 -5.36 -9.47
N ILE A 129 -4.12 -6.26 -8.69
CA ILE A 129 -4.85 -7.17 -7.80
C ILE A 129 -5.08 -6.44 -6.48
N LEU A 130 -6.34 -6.17 -6.16
CA LEU A 130 -6.68 -5.42 -4.95
C LEU A 130 -6.64 -6.31 -3.71
N VAL A 131 -5.88 -5.88 -2.70
CA VAL A 131 -5.71 -6.60 -1.43
C VAL A 131 -6.05 -5.65 -0.27
N PRO A 132 -7.35 -5.36 -0.03
CA PRO A 132 -7.75 -4.48 1.07
C PRO A 132 -7.42 -5.11 2.43
N PRO A 133 -7.25 -4.31 3.51
CA PRO A 133 -6.93 -4.80 4.86
C PRO A 133 -7.90 -5.88 5.33
N GLY A 134 -9.22 -5.64 5.18
CA GLY A 134 -10.27 -6.58 5.57
C GLY A 134 -10.22 -6.97 7.05
N TYR A 135 -10.96 -8.03 7.40
CA TYR A 135 -10.97 -8.63 8.73
C TYR A 135 -9.92 -9.75 8.87
N ALA A 136 -8.82 -9.67 8.11
CA ALA A 136 -7.84 -10.75 8.01
C ALA A 136 -6.98 -10.84 9.29
N GLY A 137 -7.31 -11.76 10.19
CA GLY A 137 -6.54 -12.05 11.41
C GLY A 137 -7.25 -13.05 12.35
N PRO A 138 -6.53 -13.70 13.29
CA PRO A 138 -7.12 -14.64 14.26
C PRO A 138 -8.15 -13.99 15.19
N ASP A 139 -7.96 -12.71 15.46
CA ASP A 139 -8.80 -11.82 16.25
C ASP A 139 -9.88 -11.14 15.40
N GLY A 140 -9.70 -11.07 14.08
CA GLY A 140 -10.62 -10.43 13.14
C GLY A 140 -10.94 -8.97 13.48
N ASN A 141 -10.21 -8.34 14.41
CA ASN A 141 -10.56 -7.04 14.95
C ASN A 141 -9.89 -5.93 14.11
N PRO A 142 -10.66 -5.12 13.35
CA PRO A 142 -10.12 -4.00 12.59
C PRO A 142 -9.81 -2.77 13.47
N GLU A 143 -10.22 -2.79 14.74
CA GLU A 143 -10.03 -1.66 15.67
C GLU A 143 -8.62 -1.61 16.26
N ASP A 144 -7.91 -2.75 16.35
CA ASP A 144 -6.46 -2.78 16.62
C ASP A 144 -5.70 -2.44 15.33
N LEU A 145 -5.61 -1.15 15.06
CA LEU A 145 -5.03 -0.61 13.84
C LEU A 145 -3.57 -1.04 13.62
N PRO A 146 -2.66 -1.00 14.64
CA PRO A 146 -1.30 -1.50 14.47
C PRO A 146 -1.23 -3.00 14.16
N ALA A 147 -2.01 -3.85 14.82
CA ALA A 147 -2.00 -5.28 14.55
C ALA A 147 -2.56 -5.58 13.15
N ALA A 148 -3.67 -4.93 12.76
CA ALA A 148 -4.24 -5.04 11.43
C ALA A 148 -3.27 -4.59 10.33
N ALA A 149 -2.55 -3.49 10.56
CA ALA A 149 -1.51 -2.98 9.66
C ALA A 149 -0.36 -3.99 9.46
N ARG A 150 0.16 -4.58 10.55
CA ARG A 150 1.18 -5.65 10.45
C ARG A 150 0.69 -6.84 9.65
N ARG A 151 -0.53 -7.30 9.90
CA ARG A 151 -1.14 -8.42 9.19
C ARG A 151 -1.29 -8.11 7.70
N LEU A 152 -1.68 -6.90 7.33
CA LEU A 152 -1.75 -6.47 5.94
C LEU A 152 -0.37 -6.50 5.26
N GLY A 153 0.65 -5.93 5.90
CA GLY A 153 2.02 -5.94 5.36
C GLY A 153 2.54 -7.35 5.09
N LYS A 154 2.34 -8.26 6.05
CA LYS A 154 2.68 -9.69 5.90
C LYS A 154 1.89 -10.33 4.75
N ARG A 155 0.57 -10.11 4.71
CA ARG A 155 -0.33 -10.70 3.72
C ARG A 155 0.00 -10.27 2.29
N LEU A 156 0.35 -9.00 2.08
CA LEU A 156 0.77 -8.50 0.77
C LEU A 156 2.02 -9.24 0.27
N ILE A 157 3.02 -9.42 1.14
CA ILE A 157 4.24 -10.15 0.79
C ILE A 157 3.95 -11.62 0.52
N ASP A 158 3.15 -12.29 1.35
CA ASP A 158 2.80 -13.70 1.15
C ASP A 158 2.11 -13.91 -0.21
N ILE A 159 1.13 -13.05 -0.55
CA ILE A 159 0.44 -13.12 -1.84
C ILE A 159 1.41 -12.86 -3.01
N ALA A 160 2.28 -11.86 -2.89
CA ALA A 160 3.28 -11.57 -3.92
C ALA A 160 4.23 -12.76 -4.14
N ALA A 161 4.62 -13.43 -3.06
CA ALA A 161 5.42 -14.65 -3.12
C ALA A 161 4.65 -15.80 -3.79
N TRP A 162 3.36 -15.99 -3.46
CA TRP A 162 2.52 -17.01 -4.10
C TRP A 162 2.39 -16.79 -5.61
N ILE A 163 2.13 -15.56 -6.04
CA ILE A 163 2.03 -15.21 -7.47
C ILE A 163 3.36 -15.48 -8.18
N THR A 164 4.48 -15.06 -7.57
CA THR A 164 5.81 -15.29 -8.13
C THR A 164 6.10 -16.79 -8.27
N HIS A 165 5.76 -17.56 -7.24
CA HIS A 165 5.92 -19.01 -7.24
C HIS A 165 5.06 -19.67 -8.32
N ALA A 166 3.77 -19.33 -8.41
CA ALA A 166 2.89 -19.86 -9.44
C ALA A 166 3.42 -19.57 -10.86
N ARG A 167 3.87 -18.33 -11.12
CA ARG A 167 4.45 -17.95 -12.41
C ARG A 167 5.70 -18.73 -12.79
N SER A 168 6.52 -19.15 -11.83
CA SER A 168 7.68 -19.98 -12.12
C SER A 168 7.34 -21.37 -12.70
N HIS A 169 6.13 -21.88 -12.46
CA HIS A 169 5.66 -23.16 -13.01
C HIS A 169 4.92 -23.04 -14.34
N HIS A 170 4.48 -21.83 -14.73
CA HIS A 170 3.76 -21.59 -15.99
C HIS A 170 4.67 -21.37 -17.20
N HIS A 171 5.99 -21.35 -17.01
CA HIS A 171 6.98 -21.31 -18.10
C HIS A 171 7.41 -22.72 -18.56
N HIS A 172 6.61 -23.74 -18.26
CA HIS A 172 6.72 -25.11 -18.78
C HIS A 172 5.57 -25.44 -19.73
#